data_AF-A0ABD5YKN6-F1
#
_entry.id   AF-A0ABD5YKN6-F1
#
_cell.length_a   1.000
_cell.length_b   1.000
_cell.length_c   1.000
_cell.angle_alpha   90.00
_cell.angle_beta   90.00
_cell.angle_gamma   90.00
#
_symmetry.space_group_name_H-M   'P 1'
#
loop_
_entity.id
_entity.type
_entity.pdbx_description
1 polymer ?
#
loop_
_entity_poly.entity_id
_entity_poly.type
_entity_poly.pdbx_seq_one_letter_code
_entity_poly.pdbx_strand_id
1 'polypeptide(L)' 'MLIVEQNVKAGLRIADRGYVLDMGTNRFEGTASELRESEKIRDAHLGV' A
#
# COMPACT_ATOMS: atom_id res chain seq x y z
N MET A 1 -10.29 11.69 3.21
CA MET A 1 -9.93 11.03 4.48
C MET A 1 -8.54 10.45 4.32
N LEU A 2 -7.67 10.58 5.33
CA LEU A 2 -6.33 10.01 5.32
C LEU A 2 -6.23 8.99 6.45
N ILE A 3 -5.76 7.79 6.15
CA ILE A 3 -5.57 6.72 7.12
C ILE A 3 -4.16 6.19 6.96
N VAL A 4 -3.52 5.90 8.08
CA VAL A 4 -2.26 5.17 8.14
C VAL A 4 -2.57 3.80 8.71
N GLU A 5 -2.15 2.76 8.01
CA GLU A 5 -2.49 1.37 8.34
C GLU A 5 -1.25 0.49 8.11
N GLN A 6 -0.99 -0.43 9.04
CA GLN A 6 0.09 -1.40 8.90
C GLN A 6 -0.34 -2.55 7.99
N ASN A 7 -1.63 -2.94 8.05
CA ASN A 7 -2.19 -3.88 7.10
C ASN A 7 -2.53 -3.21 5.77
N VAL A 8 -1.53 -3.11 4.89
CA VAL A 8 -1.65 -2.48 3.57
C VAL A 8 -2.85 -3.02 2.78
N LYS A 9 -3.13 -4.33 2.84
CA LYS A 9 -4.29 -4.93 2.15
C LYS A 9 -5.61 -4.37 2.67
N ALA A 10 -5.73 -4.19 3.98
CA ALA A 10 -6.94 -3.63 4.60
C ALA A 10 -7.11 -2.15 4.23
N GLY A 11 -6.05 -1.34 4.34
CA GLY A 11 -6.07 0.06 3.97
C GLY A 11 -6.43 0.26 2.50
N LEU A 12 -5.82 -0.52 1.61
CA LEU A 12 -6.12 -0.43 0.18
C LEU A 12 -7.56 -0.84 -0.16
N ARG A 13 -8.27 -1.67 0.62
CA ARG A 13 -9.68 -2.00 0.30
C ARG A 13 -10.64 -0.80 0.38
N ILE A 14 -10.32 0.19 1.19
CA ILE A 14 -11.21 1.34 1.47
C ILE A 14 -10.67 2.66 0.92
N ALA A 15 -9.45 2.67 0.39
CA ALA A 15 -8.82 3.85 -0.17
C ALA A 15 -9.01 3.94 -1.70
N ASP A 16 -9.04 5.16 -2.22
CA ASP A 16 -8.98 5.43 -3.66
C ASP A 16 -7.53 5.46 -4.17
N ARG A 17 -6.61 5.95 -3.32
CA ARG A 17 -5.19 6.16 -3.61
C ARG A 17 -4.35 5.74 -2.41
N GLY A 18 -3.21 5.13 -2.67
CA GLY A 18 -2.31 4.61 -1.65
C GLY A 18 -0.88 5.12 -1.80
N TYR A 19 -0.19 5.19 -0.68
CA TYR A 19 1.23 5.45 -0.56
C TYR A 19 1.81 4.39 0.38
N VAL A 20 2.83 3.68 -0.07
CA VAL A 20 3.52 2.67 0.72
C VAL A 20 4.88 3.23 1.08
N LEU A 21 5.08 3.46 2.36
CA LEU A 21 6.33 3.94 2.90
C LEU A 21 7.18 2.75 3.37
N ASP A 22 8.46 2.76 3.00
CA ASP A 22 9.47 1.83 3.48
C ASP A 22 10.71 2.62 3.89
N MET A 23 11.20 2.36 5.11
CA MET A 23 12.35 3.05 5.72
C MET A 23 12.28 4.58 5.62
N GLY A 24 11.08 5.16 5.80
CA GLY A 24 10.86 6.61 5.75
C GLY A 24 10.79 7.20 4.33
N THR A 25 10.78 6.36 3.29
CA THR A 25 10.73 6.79 1.89
C THR A 25 9.50 6.23 1.17
N ASN A 26 8.95 6.97 0.22
CA ASN A 26 7.84 6.49 -0.60
C ASN A 26 8.35 5.45 -1.60
N ARG A 27 7.97 4.18 -1.38
CA ARG A 27 8.40 3.04 -2.17
C ARG A 27 7.43 2.74 -3.31
N PHE A 28 6.13 2.93 -3.07
CA PHE A 28 5.08 2.70 -4.06
C PHE A 28 3.94 3.72 -3.88
N GLU A 29 3.42 4.22 -4.98
CA GLU A 29 2.25 5.09 -5.00
C GLU A 29 1.37 4.79 -6.23
N GLY A 30 0.07 5.03 -6.10
CA GLY A 30 -0.88 4.78 -7.18
C GLY A 30 -2.31 4.68 -6.67
N THR A 31 -3.23 4.38 -7.57
CA THR A 31 -4.61 4.03 -7.18
C THR A 31 -4.61 2.75 -6.37
N ALA A 32 -5.61 2.57 -5.53
CA ALA A 32 -5.68 1.37 -4.72
C ALA A 32 -5.81 0.09 -5.56
N SER A 33 -6.41 0.16 -6.75
CA SER A 33 -6.50 -0.97 -7.67
C SER A 33 -5.13 -1.36 -8.24
N GLU A 34 -4.36 -0.39 -8.75
CA GLU A 34 -3.00 -0.63 -9.24
C GLU A 34 -2.08 -1.22 -8.16
N LEU A 35 -2.20 -0.70 -6.93
CA LEU A 35 -1.38 -1.17 -5.81
C LEU A 35 -1.80 -2.57 -5.32
N ARG A 36 -3.08 -2.95 -5.43
CA ARG A 36 -3.55 -4.31 -5.09
C ARG A 36 -3.08 -5.37 -6.09
N GLU A 37 -2.94 -4.99 -7.36
CA GLU A 37 -2.48 -5.88 -8.45
C GLU A 37 -0.95 -5.97 -8.56
N SER A 38 -0.22 -5.08 -7.89
CA SER A 38 1.24 -5.04 -7.94
C SER A 38 1.89 -6.25 -7.28
N GLU A 39 2.57 -7.08 -8.08
CA GLU A 39 3.42 -8.18 -7.57
C GLU A 39 4.52 -7.65 -6.66
N LYS A 40 5.08 -6.46 -6.94
CA LYS A 40 6.13 -5.84 -6.13
C LYS A 40 5.67 -5.53 -4.70
N ILE A 41 4.40 -5.17 -4.50
CA ILE A 41 3.84 -4.91 -3.17
C ILE A 41 3.57 -6.22 -2.43
N ARG A 42 3.21 -7.29 -3.14
CA ARG A 42 3.07 -8.64 -2.57
C ARG A 42 4.43 -9.20 -2.12
N ASP A 43 5.46 -8.96 -2.92
CA ASP A 43 6.83 -9.42 -2.65
C ASP A 43 7.56 -8.57 -1.62
N ALA A 44 7.15 -7.32 -1.40
CA ALA A 44 7.75 -6.43 -0.40
C ALA A 44 7.51 -6.90 1.06
N HIS A 45 6.83 -8.03 1.30
CA HIS A 45 6.60 -8.60 2.62
C HIS A 45 6.06 -7.56 3.62
N LEU A 46 5.12 -6.71 3.16
CA LEU A 46 4.48 -5.64 3.95
C LEU A 46 3.47 -6.19 4.98
N GLY A 47 3.90 -7.21 5.75
CA GLY A 47 3.12 -7.97 6.73
C GLY A 47 2.89 -9.41 6.25
N VAL A 48 3.72 -10.38 6.64
CA VAL A 48 3.46 -11.20 7.85
C VAL A 48 3.16 -10.38 9.10
#